data_AF-A0A1H8LWR5-F1
#
_entry.id   AF-A0A1H8LWR5-F1
#
_cell.length_a   1.000
_cell.length_b   1.000
_cell.length_c   1.000
_cell.angle_alpha   90.00
_cell.angle_beta   90.00
_cell.angle_gamma   90.00
#
_symmetry.space_group_name_H-M   'P 1'
#
loop_
_entity.id
_entity.type
_entity.pdbx_description
1 polymer ?
#
loop_
_entity_poly.entity_id
_entity_poly.type
_entity_poly.pdbx_seq_one_letter_code
_entity_poly.pdbx_strand_id
1 'polypeptide(L)'
;MEDISNIFFSSIARQIEERAYKNGYKIVYSSTDNDTHKTRELIAMLRDRHVDGYIIVPPQGVEDDIRALIRDGFPVVLFDRNLPEVETDYVLVDNLFST
;
A
#
# COMPACT_ATOMS: atom_id res chain seq x y z
N MET A 1 1.67 -7.70 -2.18
CA MET A 1 3.15 -7.72 -2.04
C MET A 1 3.66 -9.00 -2.67
N GLU A 2 4.69 -8.93 -3.49
CA GLU A 2 5.52 -10.11 -3.74
C GLU A 2 6.40 -10.30 -2.50
N ASP A 3 5.85 -11.01 -1.51
CA ASP A 3 6.48 -11.52 -0.28
C ASP A 3 7.25 -10.51 0.61
N ILE A 4 6.88 -10.43 1.89
CA ILE A 4 7.60 -9.63 2.91
C ILE A 4 9.05 -10.16 3.10
N SER A 5 9.33 -11.40 2.67
CA SER A 5 10.67 -11.97 2.64
C SER A 5 11.57 -11.39 1.53
N ASN A 6 11.01 -10.65 0.57
CA ASN A 6 11.80 -9.95 -0.45
C ASN A 6 12.67 -8.87 0.22
N ILE A 7 13.99 -9.00 0.07
CA ILE A 7 15.00 -8.14 0.70
C ILE A 7 14.78 -6.65 0.33
N PHE A 8 14.28 -6.39 -0.88
CA PHE A 8 13.96 -5.03 -1.31
C PHE A 8 12.86 -4.42 -0.42
N PHE A 9 11.72 -5.10 -0.32
CA PHE A 9 10.56 -4.61 0.44
C PHE A 9 10.78 -4.63 1.95
N SER A 10 11.52 -5.60 2.49
CA SER A 10 11.81 -5.65 3.95
C SER A 10 12.68 -4.49 4.42
N SER A 11 13.66 -4.04 3.60
CA SER A 11 14.49 -2.88 3.92
C SER A 11 13.67 -1.58 3.96
N ILE A 12 12.77 -1.40 2.98
CA ILE A 12 11.89 -0.24 2.88
C ILE A 12 10.84 -0.26 4.01
N ALA A 13 10.20 -1.40 4.24
CA ALA A 13 9.26 -1.59 5.34
C ALA A 13 9.90 -1.22 6.69
N ARG A 14 11.14 -1.65 6.94
CA ARG A 14 11.87 -1.26 8.14
C ARG A 14 12.06 0.26 8.26
N GLN A 15 12.42 0.95 7.17
CA GLN A 15 12.57 2.40 7.19
C GLN A 15 11.24 3.13 7.42
N ILE A 16 10.15 2.65 6.80
CA ILE A 16 8.80 3.17 7.03
C ILE A 16 8.40 2.96 8.49
N GLU A 17 8.64 1.79 9.06
CA GLU A 17 8.36 1.47 10.46
C GLU A 17 9.15 2.35 11.42
N GLU A 18 10.47 2.49 11.22
CA GLU A 18 11.32 3.36 12.04
C GLU A 18 10.82 4.81 12.02
N ARG A 19 10.37 5.31 10.85
CA ARG A 19 9.86 6.67 10.71
C ARG A 19 8.47 6.83 11.31
N ALA A 20 7.57 5.88 11.09
CA ALA A 20 6.23 5.88 11.68
C ALA A 20 6.30 5.84 13.20
N TYR A 21 7.14 4.96 13.76
CA TYR A 21 7.35 4.84 15.20
C TYR A 21 7.84 6.15 15.82
N LYS A 22 8.81 6.83 15.18
CA LYS A 22 9.30 8.14 15.62
C LYS A 22 8.22 9.24 15.61
N ASN A 23 7.15 9.06 14.84
CA ASN A 23 6.02 9.98 14.75
C ASN A 23 4.79 9.49 15.53
N GLY A 24 4.92 8.43 16.35
CA GLY A 24 3.83 7.91 17.19
C GLY A 24 2.86 6.96 16.48
N TYR A 25 3.13 6.56 15.23
CA TYR A 25 2.31 5.63 14.47
C TYR A 25 2.77 4.18 14.68
N LYS A 26 1.81 3.26 14.64
CA LYS A 26 2.05 1.81 14.57
C LYS A 26 1.65 1.32 13.19
N ILE A 27 2.42 0.42 12.61
CA ILE A 27 2.15 -0.12 11.29
C ILE A 27 1.64 -1.56 11.42
N VAL A 28 0.61 -1.88 10.63
CA VAL A 28 0.17 -3.26 10.40
C VAL A 28 0.53 -3.64 8.97
N TYR A 29 1.40 -4.64 8.81
CA TYR A 29 1.81 -5.15 7.52
C TYR A 29 0.97 -6.36 7.10
N SER A 30 0.65 -6.45 5.81
CA SER A 30 0.03 -7.63 5.23
C SER A 30 0.45 -7.82 3.77
N SER A 31 0.69 -9.07 3.38
CA SER A 31 0.96 -9.42 1.99
C SER A 31 -0.33 -9.84 1.29
N THR A 32 -0.48 -9.36 0.06
CA THR A 32 -1.58 -9.75 -0.83
C THR A 32 -1.15 -10.73 -1.93
N ASP A 33 0.14 -11.04 -2.09
CA ASP A 33 0.66 -11.88 -3.20
C ASP A 33 0.21 -11.43 -4.59
N ASN A 34 -0.03 -10.12 -4.76
CA ASN A 34 -0.59 -9.50 -5.97
C ASN A 34 -2.02 -9.99 -6.33
N ASP A 35 -2.74 -10.56 -5.37
CA ASP A 35 -4.11 -11.04 -5.52
C ASP A 35 -5.10 -9.90 -5.23
N THR A 36 -5.91 -9.57 -6.23
CA THR A 36 -6.95 -8.54 -6.17
C THR A 36 -7.99 -8.83 -5.08
N HIS A 37 -8.43 -10.08 -4.93
CA HIS A 37 -9.43 -10.46 -3.94
C HIS A 37 -8.89 -10.30 -2.52
N LYS A 38 -7.70 -10.86 -2.24
CA LYS A 38 -7.04 -10.70 -0.93
C LYS A 38 -6.81 -9.22 -0.60
N THR A 39 -6.47 -8.40 -1.59
CA THR A 39 -6.27 -6.96 -1.41
C THR A 39 -7.55 -6.28 -0.95
N ARG A 40 -8.70 -6.59 -1.57
CA ARG A 40 -10.01 -6.03 -1.16
C ARG A 40 -10.40 -6.45 0.25
N GLU A 41 -10.23 -7.73 0.60
CA GLU A 41 -10.52 -8.23 1.95
C GLU A 41 -9.67 -7.52 3.01
N LEU A 42 -8.38 -7.30 2.72
CA LEU A 42 -7.49 -6.58 3.62
C LEU A 42 -7.85 -5.09 3.75
N ILE A 43 -8.24 -4.43 2.66
CA ILE A 43 -8.73 -3.05 2.70
C ILE A 43 -9.96 -2.95 3.63
N ALA A 44 -10.94 -3.84 3.45
CA ALA A 44 -12.14 -3.88 4.27
C ALA A 44 -11.81 -4.15 5.75
N MET A 45 -10.96 -5.14 6.01
CA MET A 45 -10.57 -5.50 7.38
C MET A 45 -9.82 -4.37 8.10
N LEU A 46 -8.90 -3.68 7.42
CA LEU A 46 -8.17 -2.55 8.00
C LEU A 46 -9.08 -1.33 8.19
N ARG A 47 -10.05 -1.12 7.29
CA ARG A 47 -11.08 -0.11 7.45
C ARG A 47 -11.91 -0.34 8.72
N ASP A 48 -12.34 -1.59 8.95
CA ASP A 48 -13.10 -1.96 10.16
C ASP A 48 -12.25 -1.78 11.44
N ARG A 49 -10.94 -1.91 11.33
CA ARG A 49 -9.98 -1.64 12.42
C ARG A 49 -9.68 -0.15 12.63
N HIS A 50 -10.31 0.75 11.88
CA HIS A 50 -10.15 2.20 12.00
C HIS A 50 -8.69 2.65 11.89
N VAL A 51 -7.97 2.14 10.88
CA VAL A 51 -6.63 2.63 10.58
C VAL A 51 -6.66 4.09 10.10
N ASP A 52 -5.61 4.84 10.41
CA ASP A 52 -5.53 6.27 10.07
C ASP A 52 -5.16 6.52 8.60
N GLY A 53 -4.68 5.51 7.87
CA GLY A 53 -4.22 5.66 6.49
C GLY A 53 -3.66 4.38 5.89
N TYR A 54 -3.36 4.44 4.59
CA TYR A 54 -2.97 3.29 3.80
C TYR A 54 -1.71 3.54 2.96
N ILE A 55 -0.79 2.58 2.98
CA ILE A 55 0.29 2.45 1.99
C ILE A 55 0.04 1.13 1.25
N ILE A 56 -0.26 1.19 -0.04
CA ILE A 56 -0.74 0.04 -0.82
C ILE A 56 0.16 -0.20 -2.02
N VAL A 57 0.55 -1.46 -2.23
CA VAL A 57 1.08 -1.91 -3.52
C VAL A 57 -0.09 -2.51 -4.30
N PRO A 58 -0.69 -1.76 -5.24
CA PRO A 58 -1.95 -2.18 -5.86
C PRO A 58 -1.73 -3.26 -6.93
N PRO A 59 -2.51 -4.36 -6.93
CA PRO A 59 -2.73 -5.14 -8.15
C PRO A 59 -3.65 -4.37 -9.10
N GLN A 60 -3.76 -4.80 -10.35
CA GLN A 60 -4.81 -4.28 -11.24
C GLN A 60 -6.19 -4.73 -10.74
N GLY A 61 -7.22 -3.91 -10.98
CA GLY A 61 -8.60 -4.24 -10.64
C GLY A 61 -9.06 -3.78 -9.26
N VAL A 62 -8.24 -3.06 -8.48
CA VAL A 62 -8.66 -2.47 -7.18
C VAL A 62 -8.94 -0.97 -7.26
N GLU A 63 -9.04 -0.41 -8.47
CA GLU A 63 -9.19 1.02 -8.70
C GLU A 63 -10.43 1.59 -7.98
N ASP A 64 -11.56 0.88 -8.04
CA ASP A 64 -12.80 1.27 -7.35
C ASP A 64 -12.64 1.25 -5.83
N ASP A 65 -11.91 0.27 -5.29
CA ASP A 65 -11.67 0.11 -3.86
C ASP A 65 -10.80 1.26 -3.33
N ILE A 66 -9.75 1.64 -4.07
CA ILE A 66 -8.90 2.78 -3.73
C ILE A 66 -9.68 4.09 -3.84
N ARG A 67 -10.46 4.29 -4.91
CA ARG A 67 -11.31 5.48 -5.05
C ARG A 67 -12.34 5.59 -3.92
N ALA A 68 -12.84 4.46 -3.41
CA ALA A 68 -13.73 4.45 -2.26
C ALA A 68 -13.03 4.94 -0.98
N LEU A 69 -11.81 4.46 -0.69
CA LEU A 69 -11.03 4.94 0.46
C LEU A 69 -10.78 6.45 0.41
N ILE A 70 -10.36 6.96 -0.75
CA ILE A 70 -10.09 8.39 -0.95
C ILE A 70 -11.35 9.22 -0.75
N ARG A 71 -12.48 8.79 -1.35
CA ARG A 71 -13.77 9.47 -1.20
C ARG A 71 -14.24 9.49 0.26
N ASP A 72 -13.92 8.44 1.01
CA ASP A 72 -14.26 8.32 2.43
C ASP A 72 -13.29 9.11 3.34
N GLY A 73 -12.32 9.83 2.75
CA GLY A 73 -11.43 10.75 3.46
C GLY A 73 -10.16 10.10 4.01
N PHE A 74 -9.88 8.85 3.67
CA PHE A 74 -8.65 8.19 4.11
C PHE A 74 -7.45 8.67 3.29
N PRO A 75 -6.31 8.99 3.92
CA PRO A 75 -5.06 9.22 3.20
C PRO A 75 -4.55 7.89 2.64
N VAL A 76 -4.31 7.87 1.32
CA VAL A 76 -3.81 6.69 0.60
C VAL A 76 -2.59 7.08 -0.21
N VAL A 77 -1.52 6.29 -0.10
CA VAL A 77 -0.33 6.40 -0.93
C VAL A 77 -0.09 5.05 -1.61
N LEU A 78 0.07 5.07 -2.94
CA LEU A 78 0.46 3.88 -3.69
C LEU A 78 1.98 3.72 -3.71
N PHE A 79 2.46 2.49 -3.68
CA PHE A 79 3.88 2.17 -3.68
C PHE A 79 4.20 1.13 -4.77
N ASP A 80 5.37 1.25 -5.41
CA ASP A 80 5.89 0.36 -6.47
C ASP A 80 5.10 0.37 -7.79
N ARG A 81 3.78 0.58 -7.72
CA ARG A 81 2.88 0.68 -8.88
C ARG A 81 1.87 1.79 -8.67
N ASN A 82 1.49 2.44 -9.76
CA ASN A 82 0.37 3.39 -9.77
C ASN A 82 -0.85 2.77 -10.46
N LEU A 83 -1.99 3.42 -10.27
CA LEU A 83 -3.23 3.16 -11.00
C LEU A 83 -3.54 4.43 -11.80
N PRO A 84 -3.26 4.49 -13.11
CA PRO A 84 -3.34 5.72 -13.90
C PRO A 84 -4.71 6.42 -13.86
N GLU A 85 -5.78 5.65 -13.62
CA GLU A 85 -7.17 6.14 -13.54
C GLU A 85 -7.61 6.53 -12.12
N VAL A 86 -6.67 6.57 -11.17
CA VAL A 86 -6.93 6.93 -9.77
C VAL A 86 -6.04 8.10 -9.40
N GLU A 87 -6.66 9.24 -9.08
CA GLU A 87 -5.96 10.42 -8.59
C GLU A 87 -5.54 10.17 -7.13
N THR A 88 -4.27 9.83 -6.93
CA THR A 88 -3.69 9.50 -5.63
C THR A 88 -2.18 9.74 -5.65
N ASP A 89 -1.62 10.01 -4.47
CA ASP A 89 -0.17 10.05 -4.31
C ASP A 89 0.44 8.67 -4.55
N TYR A 90 1.61 8.64 -5.20
CA TYR A 90 2.35 7.41 -5.42
C TYR A 90 3.86 7.62 -5.31
N VAL A 91 4.56 6.57 -4.84
CA VAL A 91 6.01 6.50 -4.82
C VAL A 91 6.44 5.33 -5.67
N LEU A 92 7.13 5.63 -6.77
CA LEU A 92 7.67 4.64 -7.71
C LEU A 92 9.18 4.60 -7.60
N VAL A 93 9.74 3.43 -7.84
CA VAL A 93 11.16 3.27 -8.08
C VAL A 93 11.39 3.53 -9.56
N ASP A 94 12.36 4.37 -9.88
CA ASP A 94 12.78 4.58 -11.26
C ASP A 94 13.56 3.36 -11.76
N ASN A 95 12.84 2.35 -12.26
CA ASN A 95 13.40 1.12 -12.81
C ASN A 95 13.82 1.28 -14.28
N LEU A 96 14.53 2.35 -14.62
CA LEU A 96 15.01 2.66 -15.97
C LEU A 96 16.00 1.62 -16.56
N PHE A 97 16.40 0.58 -15.81
CA PHE A 97 17.45 -0.38 -16.20
C PHE A 97 17.16 -1.86 -15.89
N SER A 98 15.91 -2.33 -15.98
CA SER A 98 15.68 -3.77 -16.13
C SER A 98 15.70 -4.13 -17.62
N THR A 99 16.89 -4.52 -18.11
CA THR A 99 17.08 -5.25 -19.38
C THR A 99 17.02 -6.75 -19.12
#